data_AF-A0A671UVE7-F1
#
_entry.id   AF-A0A671UVE7-F1
#
_cell.length_a   1.000
_cell.length_b   1.000
_cell.length_c   1.000
_cell.angle_alpha   90.00
_cell.angle_beta   90.00
_cell.angle_gamma   90.00
#
_symmetry.space_group_name_H-M   'P 1'
#
loop_
_entity.id
_entity.type
_entity.pdbx_description
1 polymer ?
#
loop_
_entity_poly.entity_id
_entity_poly.type
_entity_poly.pdbx_seq_one_letter_code
_entity_poly.pdbx_strand_id
1 'polypeptide(L)'
;MAGVEQVAAVGQVLVDPELDLTRRFRALFTLKNLGGAVAIEWISKAFADESALLKHELAYCLGQMQDRRAIPALISVLQDTKQEPMVRHEAGEALGAIGDAEVLDLLKEFSHDPVIEVAETCQLAVRRLEWLQSEGEKQLDDASTDKNPYCSIDPAPPAVKRSVSELRVILLDESLPLFERYRAMFALRNVGSEEAALALADGLQCSSALFRHEIGYVLGQMQHPAAVPALCAALERSGESPMVRHEAAEALGSIGKDECLAVLHRYRGDEERVVKESCEVALDMLEYENSEQFQYADGLVRLQG
;
A
#
# COMPACT_ATOMS: atom_id res chain seq x y z
N MET A 1 17.39 19.14 9.94
CA MET A 1 16.70 19.14 8.63
C MET A 1 17.75 18.89 7.57
N ALA A 2 17.51 17.93 6.66
CA ALA A 2 18.41 17.70 5.54
C ALA A 2 18.37 18.92 4.60
N GLY A 3 19.52 19.31 4.05
CA GLY A 3 19.61 20.36 3.04
C GLY A 3 19.04 19.89 1.69
N VAL A 4 18.67 20.85 0.82
CA VAL A 4 18.18 20.58 -0.54
C VAL A 4 19.13 19.67 -1.33
N GLU A 5 20.44 19.88 -1.21
CA GLU A 5 21.47 19.06 -1.84
C GLU A 5 21.44 17.60 -1.37
N GLN A 6 21.17 17.37 -0.09
CA GLN A 6 21.08 16.02 0.47
C GLN A 6 19.83 15.30 -0.02
N VAL A 7 18.69 15.99 -0.08
CA VAL A 7 17.46 15.44 -0.67
C VAL A 7 17.69 15.10 -2.15
N ALA A 8 18.38 15.98 -2.89
CA ALA A 8 18.69 15.73 -4.29
C ALA A 8 19.62 14.54 -4.51
N ALA A 9 20.63 14.35 -3.64
CA ALA A 9 21.51 13.19 -3.71
C ALA A 9 20.77 11.87 -3.45
N VAL A 10 19.82 11.83 -2.50
CA VAL A 10 18.94 10.66 -2.31
C VAL A 10 18.04 10.46 -3.54
N GLY A 11 17.53 11.56 -4.12
CA GLY A 11 16.77 11.52 -5.37
C GLY A 11 17.52 10.92 -6.56
N GLN A 12 18.82 11.18 -6.67
CA GLN A 12 19.67 10.57 -7.70
C GLN A 12 19.76 9.05 -7.52
N VAL A 13 19.86 8.56 -6.28
CA VAL A 13 19.82 7.11 -6.00
C VAL A 13 18.49 6.51 -6.45
N LEU A 14 17.36 7.16 -6.16
CA LEU A 14 16.04 6.66 -6.54
C LEU A 14 15.86 6.48 -8.06
N VAL A 15 16.37 7.43 -8.86
CA VAL A 15 16.15 7.43 -10.32
C VAL A 15 17.25 6.70 -11.11
N ASP A 16 18.26 6.15 -10.46
CA ASP A 16 19.37 5.46 -11.14
C ASP A 16 18.99 4.00 -11.45
N PRO A 17 18.76 3.63 -12.72
CA PRO A 17 18.35 2.27 -13.08
C PRO A 17 19.49 1.24 -12.96
N GLU A 18 20.73 1.68 -12.80
CA GLU A 18 21.89 0.78 -12.62
C GLU A 18 22.03 0.30 -11.17
N LEU A 19 21.28 0.90 -10.24
CA LEU A 19 21.24 0.48 -8.84
C LEU A 19 20.21 -0.62 -8.63
N ASP A 20 20.50 -1.50 -7.67
CA ASP A 20 19.56 -2.53 -7.24
C ASP A 20 18.24 -1.92 -6.75
N LEU A 21 17.17 -2.70 -6.87
CA LEU A 21 15.84 -2.23 -6.52
C LEU A 21 15.74 -1.88 -5.03
N THR A 22 16.37 -2.67 -4.16
CA THR A 22 16.32 -2.51 -2.70
C THR A 22 16.92 -1.19 -2.24
N ARG A 23 18.07 -0.74 -2.81
CA ARG A 23 18.63 0.59 -2.51
C ARG A 23 17.73 1.71 -3.00
N ARG A 24 17.05 1.53 -4.13
CA ARG A 24 16.10 2.52 -4.66
C ARG A 24 14.87 2.63 -3.77
N PHE A 25 14.36 1.52 -3.25
CA PHE A 25 13.30 1.51 -2.23
C PHE A 25 13.72 2.21 -0.94
N ARG A 26 14.92 1.95 -0.42
CA ARG A 26 15.45 2.68 0.74
C ARG A 26 15.53 4.17 0.49
N ALA A 27 15.98 4.59 -0.69
CA ALA A 27 15.99 6.00 -1.11
C ALA A 27 14.58 6.60 -1.18
N LEU A 28 13.61 5.87 -1.75
CA LEU A 28 12.20 6.27 -1.79
C LEU A 28 11.65 6.53 -0.39
N PHE A 29 11.80 5.59 0.55
CA PHE A 29 11.32 5.77 1.91
C PHE A 29 12.06 6.90 2.66
N THR A 30 13.35 7.09 2.38
CA THR A 30 14.08 8.27 2.89
C THR A 30 13.46 9.56 2.37
N LEU A 31 13.16 9.67 1.07
CA LEU A 31 12.52 10.85 0.50
C LEU A 31 11.11 11.08 1.06
N LYS A 32 10.31 10.01 1.21
CA LYS A 32 8.99 10.06 1.85
C LYS A 32 9.07 10.63 3.27
N ASN A 33 10.04 10.18 4.07
CA ASN A 33 10.25 10.66 5.44
C ASN A 33 10.78 12.10 5.49
N LEU A 34 11.56 12.53 4.51
CA LEU A 34 12.07 13.91 4.42
C LEU A 34 11.00 14.90 3.96
N GLY A 35 10.16 14.47 3.01
CA GLY A 35 9.08 15.26 2.45
C GLY A 35 9.50 16.55 1.73
N GLY A 36 8.52 17.39 1.41
CA GLY A 36 8.72 18.67 0.75
C GLY A 36 8.85 18.59 -0.77
N ALA A 37 8.84 19.77 -1.42
CA ALA A 37 8.77 19.88 -2.87
C ALA A 37 9.87 19.11 -3.62
N VAL A 38 11.11 19.16 -3.12
CA VAL A 38 12.25 18.51 -3.77
C VAL A 38 12.11 16.99 -3.72
N ALA A 39 11.66 16.42 -2.59
CA ALA A 39 11.40 14.99 -2.49
C ALA A 39 10.29 14.57 -3.46
N ILE A 40 9.19 15.32 -3.51
CA ILE A 40 8.06 15.06 -4.44
C ILE A 40 8.52 15.10 -5.89
N GLU A 41 9.36 16.05 -6.28
CA GLU A 41 9.90 16.15 -7.64
C GLU A 41 10.72 14.91 -8.02
N TRP A 42 11.60 14.44 -7.13
CA TRP A 42 12.41 13.24 -7.37
C TRP A 42 11.57 11.96 -7.42
N ILE A 43 10.61 11.81 -6.50
CA ILE A 43 9.66 10.68 -6.51
C ILE A 43 8.84 10.71 -7.81
N SER A 44 8.32 11.87 -8.22
CA SER A 44 7.54 12.01 -9.45
C SER A 44 8.35 11.70 -10.71
N LYS A 45 9.65 12.04 -10.72
CA LYS A 45 10.53 11.73 -11.85
C LYS A 45 10.73 10.22 -12.05
N ALA A 46 10.65 9.43 -10.98
CA ALA A 46 10.87 7.99 -11.03
C ALA A 46 9.68 7.21 -11.65
N PHE A 47 8.54 7.83 -11.96
CA PHE A 47 7.43 7.17 -12.68
C PHE A 47 7.78 6.74 -14.12
N ALA A 48 8.94 7.16 -14.63
CA ALA A 48 9.49 6.69 -15.90
C ALA A 48 10.22 5.32 -15.80
N ASP A 49 10.24 4.69 -14.62
CA ASP A 49 10.89 3.40 -14.42
C ASP A 49 10.10 2.23 -15.03
N GLU A 50 10.81 1.15 -15.35
CA GLU A 50 10.24 -0.08 -15.93
C GLU A 50 9.67 -1.04 -14.87
N SER A 51 9.98 -0.86 -13.58
CA SER A 51 9.42 -1.66 -12.49
C SER A 51 8.03 -1.12 -12.12
N ALA A 52 6.99 -1.91 -12.40
CA ALA A 52 5.64 -1.63 -11.94
C ALA A 52 5.54 -1.58 -10.41
N LEU A 53 6.33 -2.42 -9.73
CA LEU A 53 6.42 -2.43 -8.27
C LEU A 53 6.95 -1.10 -7.74
N LEU A 54 8.07 -0.61 -8.27
CA LEU A 54 8.62 0.67 -7.86
C LEU A 54 7.62 1.80 -8.14
N LYS A 55 7.04 1.86 -9.34
CA LYS A 55 6.07 2.89 -9.73
C LYS A 55 4.84 2.92 -8.82
N HIS A 56 4.31 1.76 -8.44
CA HIS A 56 3.26 1.63 -7.44
C HIS A 56 3.70 2.26 -6.12
N GLU A 57 4.86 1.86 -5.59
CA GLU A 57 5.36 2.39 -4.31
C GLU A 57 5.61 3.92 -4.32
N LEU A 58 6.00 4.48 -5.48
CA LEU A 58 6.09 5.94 -5.65
C LEU A 58 4.74 6.61 -5.40
N ALA A 59 3.67 6.09 -6.01
CA ALA A 59 2.33 6.64 -5.84
C ALA A 59 1.84 6.49 -4.40
N TYR A 60 2.03 5.31 -3.79
CA TYR A 60 1.72 5.06 -2.39
C TYR A 60 2.41 6.09 -1.48
N CYS A 61 3.73 6.25 -1.61
CA CYS A 61 4.50 7.20 -0.83
C CYS A 61 4.00 8.64 -0.99
N LEU A 62 3.68 9.08 -2.20
CA LEU A 62 3.12 10.42 -2.44
C LEU A 62 1.75 10.61 -1.78
N GLY A 63 0.90 9.58 -1.79
CA GLY A 63 -0.39 9.58 -1.09
C GLY A 63 -0.22 9.73 0.42
N GLN A 64 0.66 8.91 1.01
CA GLN A 64 0.95 8.93 2.45
C GLN A 64 1.62 10.24 2.92
N MET A 65 2.29 10.98 2.02
CA MET A 65 2.84 12.30 2.31
C MET A 65 1.76 13.39 2.44
N GLN A 66 0.54 13.15 1.94
CA GLN A 66 -0.62 14.06 1.96
C GLN A 66 -0.32 15.48 1.45
N ASP A 67 0.63 15.60 0.51
CA ASP A 67 1.07 16.89 -0.01
C ASP A 67 0.46 17.15 -1.38
N ARG A 68 -0.38 18.19 -1.47
CA ARG A 68 -1.07 18.59 -2.70
C ARG A 68 -0.15 18.83 -3.90
N ARG A 69 1.15 19.11 -3.68
CA ARG A 69 2.13 19.26 -4.75
C ARG A 69 2.30 18.00 -5.60
N ALA A 70 1.94 16.83 -5.07
CA ALA A 70 1.99 15.55 -5.79
C ALA A 70 0.81 15.32 -6.75
N ILE A 71 -0.31 16.05 -6.59
CA ILE A 71 -1.55 15.85 -7.35
C ILE A 71 -1.30 15.84 -8.87
N PRO A 72 -0.57 16.80 -9.48
CA PRO A 72 -0.36 16.80 -10.93
C PRO A 72 0.33 15.52 -11.45
N ALA A 73 1.30 14.99 -10.70
CA ALA A 73 1.99 13.75 -11.08
C ALA A 73 1.05 12.55 -10.99
N LEU A 74 0.29 12.43 -9.89
CA LEU A 74 -0.65 11.34 -9.67
C LEU A 74 -1.80 11.34 -10.70
N ILE A 75 -2.33 12.52 -11.07
CA ILE A 75 -3.31 12.65 -12.16
C ILE A 75 -2.72 12.12 -13.48
N SER A 76 -1.48 12.52 -13.80
CA SER A 76 -0.82 12.05 -15.03
C SER A 76 -0.68 10.53 -15.06
N VAL A 77 -0.39 9.89 -13.92
CA VAL A 77 -0.26 8.43 -13.82
C VAL A 77 -1.61 7.74 -13.95
N LEU A 78 -2.65 8.21 -13.24
CA LEU A 78 -4.00 7.64 -13.30
C LEU A 78 -4.56 7.66 -14.73
N GLN A 79 -4.32 8.75 -15.47
CA GLN A 79 -4.79 8.94 -16.85
C GLN A 79 -3.99 8.15 -17.89
N ASP A 80 -2.76 7.75 -17.59
CA ASP A 80 -1.90 7.05 -18.55
C ASP A 80 -2.27 5.57 -18.65
N THR A 81 -3.08 5.24 -19.65
CA THR A 81 -3.49 3.85 -19.97
C THR A 81 -2.33 2.92 -20.35
N LYS A 82 -1.10 3.43 -20.52
CA LYS A 82 0.10 2.60 -20.70
C LYS A 82 0.70 2.11 -19.37
N GLN A 83 0.36 2.75 -18.26
CA GLN A 83 0.73 2.28 -16.94
C GLN A 83 -0.06 1.01 -16.60
N GLU A 84 0.58 0.13 -15.82
CA GLU A 84 -0.02 -1.11 -15.38
C GLU A 84 -1.23 -0.83 -14.46
N PRO A 85 -2.24 -1.72 -14.40
CA PRO A 85 -3.37 -1.59 -13.48
C PRO A 85 -2.96 -1.30 -12.03
N MET A 86 -1.90 -1.95 -11.54
CA MET A 86 -1.39 -1.74 -10.18
C MET A 86 -0.96 -0.28 -9.94
N VAL A 87 -0.23 0.29 -10.88
CA VAL A 87 0.29 1.66 -10.76
C VAL A 87 -0.84 2.68 -10.84
N ARG A 88 -1.83 2.43 -11.71
CA ARG A 88 -2.97 3.33 -11.90
C ARG A 88 -3.92 3.32 -10.70
N HIS A 89 -4.19 2.16 -10.10
CA HIS A 89 -5.01 2.14 -8.88
C HIS A 89 -4.29 2.91 -7.77
N GLU A 90 -2.99 2.68 -7.58
CA GLU A 90 -2.25 3.30 -6.48
C GLU A 90 -2.21 4.83 -6.62
N ALA A 91 -2.13 5.33 -7.85
CA ALA A 91 -2.29 6.76 -8.11
C ALA A 91 -3.69 7.28 -7.74
N GLY A 92 -4.75 6.53 -8.05
CA GLY A 92 -6.13 6.87 -7.67
C GLY A 92 -6.34 6.86 -6.16
N GLU A 93 -5.77 5.89 -5.46
CA GLU A 93 -5.80 5.80 -3.99
C GLU A 93 -5.03 6.95 -3.34
N ALA A 94 -3.83 7.23 -3.82
CA ALA A 94 -2.99 8.32 -3.34
C ALA A 94 -3.69 9.69 -3.46
N LEU A 95 -4.44 9.92 -4.54
CA LEU A 95 -5.28 11.12 -4.69
C LEU A 95 -6.36 11.19 -3.59
N GLY A 96 -7.00 10.07 -3.26
CA GLY A 96 -7.95 9.96 -2.15
C GLY A 96 -7.31 10.16 -0.77
N ALA A 97 -6.08 9.67 -0.58
CA ALA A 97 -5.30 9.81 0.66
C ALA A 97 -4.82 11.25 0.91
N ILE A 98 -4.43 11.98 -0.14
CA ILE A 98 -4.13 13.42 -0.05
C ILE A 98 -5.35 14.21 0.45
N GLY A 99 -6.56 13.77 0.11
CA GLY A 99 -7.78 14.29 0.71
C GLY A 99 -8.25 15.63 0.11
N ASP A 100 -7.69 16.07 -1.01
CA ASP A 100 -8.09 17.33 -1.62
C ASP A 100 -9.38 17.19 -2.45
N ALA A 101 -10.34 18.08 -2.23
CA ALA A 101 -11.60 18.04 -2.96
C ALA A 101 -11.46 18.37 -4.46
N GLU A 102 -10.35 18.98 -4.88
CA GLU A 102 -10.14 19.36 -6.29
C GLU A 102 -10.09 18.16 -7.25
N VAL A 103 -9.75 16.98 -6.73
CA VAL A 103 -9.64 15.74 -7.54
C VAL A 103 -10.95 14.96 -7.62
N LEU A 104 -12.02 15.41 -6.94
CA LEU A 104 -13.26 14.65 -6.78
C LEU A 104 -13.95 14.35 -8.13
N ASP A 105 -14.03 15.33 -9.03
CA ASP A 105 -14.67 15.15 -10.33
C ASP A 105 -13.88 14.18 -11.22
N LEU A 106 -12.55 14.25 -11.17
CA LEU A 106 -11.68 13.29 -11.86
C LEU A 106 -11.88 11.87 -11.31
N LEU A 107 -11.90 11.69 -9.99
CA LEU A 107 -12.13 10.36 -9.39
C LEU A 107 -13.53 9.82 -9.72
N LYS A 108 -14.55 10.67 -9.85
CA LYS A 108 -15.89 10.26 -10.33
C LYS A 108 -15.88 9.81 -11.79
N GLU A 109 -15.07 10.45 -12.64
CA GLU A 109 -14.85 9.99 -14.01
C GLU A 109 -14.22 8.59 -14.02
N PHE A 110 -13.08 8.41 -13.33
CA PHE A 110 -12.35 7.15 -13.28
C PHE A 110 -13.02 6.05 -12.43
N SER A 111 -14.06 6.37 -11.66
CA SER A 111 -14.95 5.38 -11.03
C SER A 111 -15.65 4.46 -12.04
N HIS A 112 -15.59 4.80 -13.33
CA HIS A 112 -16.15 4.04 -14.45
C HIS A 112 -15.05 3.55 -15.42
N ASP A 113 -13.79 3.51 -14.98
CA ASP A 113 -12.67 3.03 -15.81
C ASP A 113 -12.90 1.58 -16.26
N PRO A 114 -12.49 1.20 -17.49
CA PRO A 114 -12.60 -0.19 -17.95
C PRO A 114 -11.71 -1.17 -17.17
N VAL A 115 -10.66 -0.69 -16.50
CA VAL A 115 -9.83 -1.50 -15.60
C VAL A 115 -10.49 -1.51 -14.22
N ILE A 116 -10.94 -2.69 -13.79
CA ILE A 116 -11.80 -2.82 -12.61
C ILE A 116 -11.10 -2.35 -11.33
N GLU A 117 -9.80 -2.61 -11.18
CA GLU A 117 -9.01 -2.17 -10.03
C GLU A 117 -9.01 -0.64 -9.93
N VAL A 118 -8.87 0.06 -11.06
CA VAL A 118 -8.90 1.53 -11.10
C VAL A 118 -10.29 2.07 -10.78
N ALA A 119 -11.33 1.43 -11.34
CA ALA A 119 -12.71 1.82 -11.08
C ALA A 119 -13.08 1.66 -9.59
N GLU A 120 -12.80 0.49 -9.00
CA GLU A 120 -13.07 0.20 -7.59
C GLU A 120 -12.28 1.15 -6.67
N THR A 121 -11.00 1.41 -6.95
CA THR A 121 -10.19 2.35 -6.17
C THR A 121 -10.73 3.77 -6.24
N CYS A 122 -11.09 4.25 -7.44
CA CYS A 122 -11.63 5.61 -7.58
C CYS A 122 -13.00 5.74 -6.89
N GLN A 123 -13.84 4.69 -6.91
CA GLN A 123 -15.08 4.66 -6.15
C GLN A 123 -14.81 4.77 -4.64
N LEU A 124 -13.85 4.01 -4.10
CA LEU A 124 -13.44 4.11 -2.70
C LEU A 124 -12.93 5.51 -2.36
N ALA A 125 -12.05 6.08 -3.19
CA ALA A 125 -11.50 7.42 -2.99
C ALA A 125 -12.58 8.50 -3.01
N VAL A 126 -13.57 8.44 -3.92
CA VAL A 126 -14.74 9.33 -3.92
C VAL A 126 -15.48 9.25 -2.59
N ARG A 127 -15.81 8.03 -2.13
CA ARG A 127 -16.54 7.82 -0.87
C ARG A 127 -15.75 8.32 0.34
N ARG A 128 -14.43 8.17 0.31
CA ARG A 128 -13.52 8.69 1.33
C ARG A 128 -13.53 10.22 1.38
N LEU A 129 -13.44 10.89 0.23
CA LEU A 129 -13.48 12.35 0.14
C LEU A 129 -14.84 12.92 0.57
N GLU A 130 -15.94 12.27 0.17
CA GLU A 130 -17.30 12.63 0.62
C GLU A 130 -17.44 12.48 2.14
N TRP A 131 -16.86 11.41 2.72
CA TRP A 131 -16.83 11.21 4.17
C TRP A 131 -16.06 12.32 4.88
N LEU A 132 -14.88 12.72 4.37
CA LEU A 132 -14.12 13.87 4.90
C LEU A 132 -14.92 15.17 4.89
N GLN A 133 -15.58 15.47 3.76
CA GLN A 133 -16.41 16.67 3.61
C GLN A 133 -17.62 16.69 4.53
N SER A 134 -18.17 15.52 4.88
CA SER A 134 -19.31 15.38 5.78
C SER A 134 -18.97 15.53 7.27
N GLU A 135 -17.78 16.02 7.60
CA GLU A 135 -17.23 16.05 8.96
C GLU A 135 -17.11 14.65 9.59
N GLY A 136 -16.93 13.62 8.75
CA GLY A 136 -16.81 12.23 9.19
C GLY A 136 -15.69 12.02 10.21
N GLU A 137 -14.62 12.80 10.15
CA GLU A 137 -13.51 12.78 11.11
C GLU A 137 -13.97 13.02 12.56
N LYS A 138 -15.02 13.83 12.77
CA LYS A 138 -15.58 14.06 14.11
C LYS A 138 -16.17 12.78 14.72
N GLN A 139 -16.54 11.79 13.89
CA GLN A 139 -17.01 10.47 14.33
C GLN A 139 -15.86 9.58 14.81
N LEU A 140 -14.60 9.92 14.54
CA LEU A 140 -13.45 9.20 15.09
C LEU A 140 -13.12 9.62 16.54
N ASP A 141 -13.54 10.82 16.94
CA ASP A 141 -13.23 11.41 18.25
C ASP A 141 -14.19 11.01 19.37
N ASP A 142 -15.32 10.39 19.06
CA ASP A 142 -16.35 9.99 20.04
C ASP A 142 -16.10 8.60 20.69
N ALA A 143 -14.92 8.02 20.46
CA ALA A 143 -14.49 6.69 20.90
C ALA A 143 -15.34 5.51 20.36
N SER A 144 -16.23 5.76 19.39
CA SER A 144 -17.05 4.73 18.74
C SER A 144 -16.27 3.85 17.77
N THR A 145 -15.07 4.25 17.35
CA THR A 145 -14.17 3.50 16.46
C THR A 145 -12.86 3.14 17.16
N ASP A 146 -12.19 2.10 16.67
CA ASP A 146 -10.83 1.76 17.10
C ASP A 146 -9.82 2.66 16.40
N LYS A 147 -8.87 3.21 17.15
CA LYS A 147 -7.81 4.06 16.60
C LYS A 147 -6.91 3.25 15.68
N ASN A 148 -6.47 3.84 14.57
CA ASN A 148 -5.45 3.24 13.71
C ASN A 148 -4.07 3.28 14.42
N PRO A 149 -3.46 2.13 14.77
CA PRO A 149 -2.15 2.11 15.41
C PRO A 149 -0.97 2.16 14.40
N TYR A 150 -1.24 2.10 13.09
CA TYR A 150 -0.23 1.94 12.04
C TYR A 150 0.21 3.25 11.36
N CYS A 151 -0.36 4.39 11.77
CA CYS A 151 -0.04 5.72 11.24
C CYS A 151 -0.12 5.83 9.70
N SER A 152 -0.91 4.96 9.07
CA SER A 152 -1.23 4.99 7.64
C SER A 152 -2.45 5.86 7.37
N ILE A 153 -2.49 6.45 6.17
CA ILE A 153 -3.68 7.07 5.62
C ILE A 153 -4.45 6.00 4.84
N ASP A 154 -5.50 5.48 5.46
CA ASP A 154 -6.27 4.38 4.90
C ASP A 154 -7.31 4.87 3.86
N PRO A 155 -7.66 4.05 2.85
CA PRO A 155 -8.68 4.35 1.84
C PRO A 155 -10.12 4.41 2.40
N ALA A 156 -10.36 3.87 3.59
CA ALA A 156 -11.63 4.01 4.30
C ALA A 156 -11.42 4.17 5.82
N PRO A 157 -12.29 4.92 6.53
CA PRO A 157 -12.25 4.96 7.99
C PRO A 157 -12.66 3.61 8.58
N PRO A 158 -12.19 3.23 9.78
CA PRO A 158 -12.66 2.01 10.42
C PRO A 158 -14.18 2.04 10.66
N ALA A 159 -14.81 0.87 10.63
CA ALA A 159 -16.19 0.71 11.05
C ALA A 159 -16.32 1.04 12.55
N VAL A 160 -17.55 1.40 12.96
CA VAL A 160 -17.88 1.51 14.39
C VAL A 160 -17.63 0.19 15.10
N LYS A 161 -17.24 0.26 16.38
CA LYS A 161 -16.90 -0.88 17.22
C LYS A 161 -18.00 -1.93 17.20
N ARG A 162 -17.60 -3.14 16.82
CA ARG A 162 -18.41 -4.36 16.74
C ARG A 162 -17.54 -5.54 17.17
N SER A 163 -18.15 -6.68 17.43
CA SER A 163 -17.38 -7.91 17.65
C SER A 163 -16.65 -8.34 16.37
N VAL A 164 -15.53 -9.07 16.52
CA VAL A 164 -14.77 -9.64 15.39
C VAL A 164 -15.67 -10.50 14.51
N SER A 165 -16.54 -11.32 15.13
CA SER A 165 -17.52 -12.14 14.41
C SER A 165 -18.50 -11.32 13.56
N GLU A 166 -19.00 -10.19 14.04
CA GLU A 166 -19.86 -9.30 13.25
C GLU A 166 -19.11 -8.60 12.12
N LEU A 167 -17.89 -8.13 12.39
CA LEU A 167 -17.04 -7.50 11.36
C LEU A 167 -16.68 -8.48 10.26
N ARG A 168 -16.39 -9.75 10.61
CA ARG A 168 -16.15 -10.84 9.66
C ARG A 168 -17.34 -11.06 8.72
N VAL A 169 -18.56 -11.04 9.24
CA VAL A 169 -19.77 -11.17 8.40
C VAL A 169 -19.85 -10.03 7.38
N ILE A 170 -19.57 -8.79 7.79
CA ILE A 170 -19.58 -7.63 6.90
C ILE A 170 -18.46 -7.72 5.85
N LEU A 171 -17.25 -8.10 6.28
CA LEU A 171 -16.08 -8.24 5.41
C LEU A 171 -16.34 -9.19 4.24
N LEU A 172 -16.99 -10.33 4.52
CA LEU A 172 -17.21 -11.44 3.59
C LEU A 172 -18.53 -11.34 2.81
N ASP A 173 -19.38 -10.37 3.12
CA ASP A 173 -20.65 -10.19 2.41
C ASP A 173 -20.45 -9.44 1.09
N GLU A 174 -20.35 -10.18 -0.02
CA GLU A 174 -20.18 -9.62 -1.37
C GLU A 174 -21.40 -8.86 -1.89
N SER A 175 -22.54 -8.87 -1.18
CA SER A 175 -23.69 -8.02 -1.51
C SER A 175 -23.57 -6.58 -0.99
N LEU A 176 -22.62 -6.33 -0.07
CA LEU A 176 -22.39 -5.01 0.50
C LEU A 176 -21.49 -4.15 -0.40
N PRO A 177 -21.65 -2.81 -0.38
CA PRO A 177 -20.74 -1.90 -1.05
C PRO A 177 -19.29 -2.09 -0.58
N LEU A 178 -18.34 -2.03 -1.51
CA LEU A 178 -16.92 -2.25 -1.24
C LEU A 178 -16.40 -1.35 -0.10
N PHE A 179 -16.84 -0.09 -0.06
CA PHE A 179 -16.48 0.85 1.01
C PHE A 179 -16.84 0.32 2.41
N GLU A 180 -18.04 -0.23 2.63
CA GLU A 180 -18.42 -0.77 3.95
C GLU A 180 -17.60 -2.01 4.34
N ARG A 181 -17.21 -2.81 3.36
CA ARG A 181 -16.33 -3.98 3.57
C ARG A 181 -14.91 -3.53 3.95
N TYR A 182 -14.39 -2.48 3.31
CA TYR A 182 -13.12 -1.84 3.69
C TYR A 182 -13.17 -1.25 5.10
N ARG A 183 -14.27 -0.62 5.49
CA ARG A 183 -14.43 -0.13 6.88
C ARG A 183 -14.35 -1.29 7.89
N ALA A 184 -14.97 -2.42 7.60
CA ALA A 184 -14.87 -3.62 8.44
C ALA A 184 -13.45 -4.20 8.46
N MET A 185 -12.76 -4.18 7.32
CA MET A 185 -11.37 -4.59 7.17
C MET A 185 -10.44 -3.80 8.10
N PHE A 186 -10.49 -2.46 8.06
CA PHE A 186 -9.66 -1.63 8.92
C PHE A 186 -10.05 -1.73 10.40
N ALA A 187 -11.32 -1.94 10.71
CA ALA A 187 -11.73 -2.22 12.10
C ALA A 187 -11.13 -3.55 12.61
N LEU A 188 -11.17 -4.62 11.81
CA LEU A 188 -10.53 -5.90 12.16
C LEU A 188 -9.01 -5.74 12.35
N ARG A 189 -8.36 -5.01 11.44
CA ARG A 189 -6.93 -4.69 11.55
C ARG A 189 -6.61 -3.98 12.87
N ASN A 190 -7.39 -2.96 13.20
CA ASN A 190 -7.19 -2.18 14.43
C ASN A 190 -7.46 -2.98 15.71
N VAL A 191 -8.31 -4.01 15.66
CA VAL A 191 -8.51 -4.95 16.78
C VAL A 191 -7.26 -5.79 17.04
N GLY A 192 -6.53 -6.21 16.00
CA GLY A 192 -5.20 -6.81 16.15
C GLY A 192 -5.15 -8.23 16.73
N SER A 193 -6.30 -8.86 17.01
CA SER A 193 -6.35 -10.20 17.62
C SER A 193 -6.10 -11.32 16.61
N GLU A 194 -5.77 -12.52 17.12
CA GLU A 194 -5.67 -13.73 16.27
C GLU A 194 -6.98 -14.01 15.53
N GLU A 195 -8.13 -13.88 16.21
CA GLU A 195 -9.46 -14.04 15.58
C GLU A 195 -9.66 -13.05 14.44
N ALA A 196 -9.21 -11.80 14.61
CA ALA A 196 -9.31 -10.77 13.58
C ALA A 196 -8.37 -11.05 12.40
N ALA A 197 -7.15 -11.52 12.66
CA ALA A 197 -6.21 -11.92 11.62
C ALA A 197 -6.76 -13.08 10.78
N LEU A 198 -7.37 -14.09 11.43
CA LEU A 198 -8.03 -15.19 10.73
C LEU A 198 -9.26 -14.73 9.94
N ALA A 199 -10.07 -13.83 10.50
CA ALA A 199 -11.21 -13.24 9.78
C ALA A 199 -10.79 -12.47 8.53
N LEU A 200 -9.70 -11.70 8.62
CA LEU A 200 -9.10 -11.01 7.47
C LEU A 200 -8.56 -12.02 6.45
N ALA A 201 -7.85 -13.06 6.88
CA ALA A 201 -7.31 -14.09 6.01
C ALA A 201 -8.39 -14.79 5.15
N ASP A 202 -9.61 -14.95 5.66
CA ASP A 202 -10.74 -15.47 4.85
C ASP A 202 -11.13 -14.54 3.70
N GLY A 203 -10.85 -13.23 3.82
CA GLY A 203 -11.05 -12.24 2.78
C GLY A 203 -10.19 -12.45 1.52
N LEU A 204 -9.08 -13.20 1.63
CA LEU A 204 -8.24 -13.61 0.49
C LEU A 204 -8.96 -14.58 -0.47
N GLN A 205 -10.20 -14.97 -0.19
CA GLN A 205 -11.03 -15.81 -1.07
C GLN A 205 -12.15 -15.03 -1.78
N CYS A 206 -12.30 -13.73 -1.51
CA CYS A 206 -13.31 -12.88 -2.14
C CYS A 206 -13.02 -12.62 -3.62
N SER A 207 -14.03 -12.19 -4.39
CA SER A 207 -13.97 -12.06 -5.86
C SER A 207 -13.10 -10.91 -6.39
N SER A 208 -13.15 -9.71 -5.80
CA SER A 208 -12.35 -8.56 -6.24
C SER A 208 -10.86 -8.73 -5.93
N ALA A 209 -10.00 -8.54 -6.94
CA ALA A 209 -8.55 -8.56 -6.76
C ALA A 209 -8.05 -7.38 -5.93
N LEU A 210 -8.65 -6.19 -6.10
CA LEU A 210 -8.34 -5.03 -5.27
C LEU A 210 -8.64 -5.31 -3.79
N PHE A 211 -9.79 -5.90 -3.49
CA PHE A 211 -10.14 -6.27 -2.12
C PHE A 211 -9.16 -7.30 -1.54
N ARG A 212 -8.79 -8.34 -2.30
CA ARG A 212 -7.81 -9.35 -1.84
C ARG A 212 -6.41 -8.75 -1.63
N HIS A 213 -6.01 -7.81 -2.47
CA HIS A 213 -4.76 -7.05 -2.31
C HIS A 213 -4.79 -6.30 -0.97
N GLU A 214 -5.83 -5.51 -0.71
CA GLU A 214 -5.96 -4.76 0.54
C GLU A 214 -5.94 -5.66 1.78
N ILE A 215 -6.55 -6.85 1.71
CA ILE A 215 -6.46 -7.85 2.76
C ILE A 215 -5.00 -8.24 3.03
N GLY A 216 -4.21 -8.47 1.98
CA GLY A 216 -2.76 -8.70 2.08
C GLY A 216 -2.06 -7.56 2.82
N TYR A 217 -2.33 -6.32 2.41
CA TYR A 217 -1.73 -5.11 2.98
C TYR A 217 -2.00 -5.01 4.48
N VAL A 218 -3.27 -5.09 4.90
CA VAL A 218 -3.62 -4.96 6.33
C VAL A 218 -3.11 -6.14 7.17
N LEU A 219 -2.99 -7.34 6.60
CA LEU A 219 -2.36 -8.49 7.27
C LEU A 219 -0.86 -8.28 7.44
N GLY A 220 -0.20 -7.68 6.45
CA GLY A 220 1.18 -7.22 6.52
C GLY A 220 1.39 -6.21 7.64
N GLN A 221 0.53 -5.20 7.72
CA GLN A 221 0.53 -4.21 8.82
C GLN A 221 0.33 -4.87 10.20
N MET A 222 -0.61 -5.82 10.31
CA MET A 222 -0.86 -6.53 11.57
C MET A 222 0.32 -7.37 12.03
N GLN A 223 1.14 -7.87 11.10
CA GLN A 223 2.26 -8.78 11.35
C GLN A 223 1.88 -10.03 12.18
N HIS A 224 0.61 -10.43 12.17
CA HIS A 224 0.12 -11.51 13.04
C HIS A 224 0.43 -12.89 12.42
N PRO A 225 1.14 -13.80 13.11
CA PRO A 225 1.60 -15.07 12.52
C PRO A 225 0.49 -16.00 12.02
N ALA A 226 -0.72 -15.90 12.58
CA ALA A 226 -1.88 -16.68 12.14
C ALA A 226 -2.27 -16.44 10.66
N ALA A 227 -1.83 -15.33 10.07
CA ALA A 227 -2.09 -15.01 8.66
C ALA A 227 -1.14 -15.73 7.68
N VAL A 228 0.03 -16.20 8.16
CA VAL A 228 1.09 -16.78 7.30
C VAL A 228 0.57 -17.89 6.38
N PRO A 229 -0.22 -18.89 6.85
CA PRO A 229 -0.69 -19.94 5.96
C PRO A 229 -1.53 -19.42 4.78
N ALA A 230 -2.37 -18.40 5.02
CA ALA A 230 -3.25 -17.85 4.00
C ALA A 230 -2.49 -16.95 3.01
N LEU A 231 -1.53 -16.17 3.51
CA LEU A 231 -0.64 -15.35 2.67
C LEU A 231 0.26 -16.22 1.78
N CYS A 232 0.84 -17.29 2.33
CA CYS A 232 1.57 -18.27 1.53
C CYS A 232 0.67 -18.86 0.43
N ALA A 233 -0.55 -19.29 0.78
CA ALA A 233 -1.49 -19.83 -0.19
C ALA A 233 -1.89 -18.82 -1.29
N ALA A 234 -1.92 -17.52 -0.99
CA ALA A 234 -2.17 -16.47 -1.97
C ALA A 234 -0.97 -16.26 -2.91
N LEU A 235 0.24 -16.14 -2.36
CA LEU A 235 1.48 -16.00 -3.14
C LEU A 235 1.73 -17.22 -4.06
N GLU A 236 1.44 -18.42 -3.56
CA GLU A 236 1.68 -19.69 -4.28
C GLU A 236 0.67 -19.97 -5.40
N ARG A 237 -0.48 -19.29 -5.40
CA ARG A 237 -1.58 -19.55 -6.35
C ARG A 237 -1.26 -18.96 -7.72
N SER A 238 -0.92 -19.80 -8.68
CA SER A 238 -0.56 -19.38 -10.05
C SER A 238 -1.68 -18.67 -10.82
N GLY A 239 -2.95 -18.89 -10.46
CA GLY A 239 -4.10 -18.20 -11.06
C GLY A 239 -4.53 -16.93 -10.34
N GLU A 240 -3.79 -16.51 -9.32
CA GLU A 240 -4.05 -15.29 -8.56
C GLU A 240 -3.54 -14.06 -9.32
N SER A 241 -4.17 -12.91 -9.10
CA SER A 241 -3.71 -11.64 -9.66
C SER A 241 -2.27 -11.34 -9.18
N PRO A 242 -1.34 -10.92 -10.07
CA PRO A 242 -0.01 -10.49 -9.66
C PRO A 242 -0.02 -9.39 -8.59
N MET A 243 -1.07 -8.55 -8.60
CA MET A 243 -1.33 -7.53 -7.58
C MET A 243 -1.48 -8.13 -6.18
N VAL A 244 -2.34 -9.15 -6.05
CA VAL A 244 -2.57 -9.84 -4.77
C VAL A 244 -1.35 -10.65 -4.36
N ARG A 245 -0.64 -11.27 -5.31
CA ARG A 245 0.57 -12.07 -5.03
C ARG A 245 1.72 -11.20 -4.52
N HIS A 246 1.92 -10.01 -5.08
CA HIS A 246 2.97 -9.11 -4.58
C HIS A 246 2.69 -8.67 -3.14
N GLU A 247 1.43 -8.31 -2.85
CA GLU A 247 1.05 -7.82 -1.54
C GLU A 247 1.16 -8.93 -0.48
N ALA A 248 0.84 -10.16 -0.86
CA ALA A 248 1.08 -11.32 -0.03
C ALA A 248 2.59 -11.52 0.27
N ALA A 249 3.47 -11.29 -0.71
CA ALA A 249 4.92 -11.37 -0.50
C ALA A 249 5.43 -10.29 0.45
N GLU A 250 4.98 -9.04 0.31
CA GLU A 250 5.36 -7.95 1.21
C GLU A 250 4.85 -8.15 2.63
N ALA A 251 3.62 -8.64 2.78
CA ALA A 251 3.05 -9.01 4.07
C ALA A 251 3.85 -10.14 4.75
N LEU A 252 4.27 -11.16 3.99
CA LEU A 252 5.15 -12.22 4.50
C LEU A 252 6.52 -11.68 4.92
N GLY A 253 7.06 -10.73 4.14
CA GLY A 253 8.27 -9.97 4.47
C GLY A 253 8.13 -9.17 5.76
N SER A 254 6.95 -8.62 6.02
CA SER A 254 6.68 -7.87 7.24
C SER A 254 6.52 -8.79 8.46
N ILE A 255 5.96 -10.00 8.28
CA ILE A 255 5.75 -10.95 9.40
C ILE A 255 7.05 -11.66 9.83
N GLY A 256 7.91 -12.02 8.88
CA GLY A 256 9.28 -12.50 9.17
C GLY A 256 9.44 -13.79 9.97
N LYS A 257 8.59 -14.80 9.72
CA LYS A 257 8.82 -16.17 10.23
C LYS A 257 9.70 -16.99 9.29
N ASP A 258 10.26 -18.08 9.80
CA ASP A 258 11.09 -19.01 9.01
C ASP A 258 10.32 -19.55 7.79
N GLU A 259 9.02 -19.81 7.95
CA GLU A 259 8.14 -20.21 6.84
C GLU A 259 7.99 -19.12 5.78
N CYS A 260 7.97 -17.84 6.18
CA CYS A 260 7.95 -16.70 5.26
C CYS A 260 9.23 -16.66 4.42
N LEU A 261 10.40 -16.81 5.05
CA LEU A 261 11.69 -16.82 4.36
C LEU A 261 11.75 -17.92 3.29
N ALA A 262 11.31 -19.13 3.63
CA ALA A 262 11.33 -20.25 2.72
C ALA A 262 10.47 -20.02 1.46
N VAL A 263 9.28 -19.43 1.62
CA VAL A 263 8.40 -19.13 0.47
C VAL A 263 8.93 -17.94 -0.34
N LEU A 264 9.39 -16.87 0.30
CA LEU A 264 9.95 -15.70 -0.41
C LEU A 264 11.17 -16.07 -1.26
N HIS A 265 12.08 -16.90 -0.72
CA HIS A 265 13.21 -17.41 -1.49
C HIS A 265 12.78 -18.27 -2.69
N ARG A 266 11.71 -19.05 -2.55
CA ARG A 266 11.16 -19.87 -3.65
C ARG A 266 10.62 -18.98 -4.78
N TYR A 267 9.91 -17.90 -4.44
CA TYR A 267 9.24 -17.01 -5.39
C TYR A 267 10.09 -15.83 -5.88
N ARG A 268 11.33 -15.68 -5.39
CA ARG A 268 12.32 -14.77 -5.97
C ARG A 268 12.66 -15.07 -7.44
N GLY A 269 12.34 -16.29 -7.92
CA GLY A 269 12.48 -16.70 -9.31
C GLY A 269 11.17 -16.74 -10.10
N ASP A 270 10.09 -16.13 -9.60
CA ASP A 270 8.78 -16.17 -10.28
C ASP A 270 8.81 -15.54 -11.68
N GLU A 271 7.93 -16.03 -12.56
CA GLU A 271 7.80 -15.51 -13.93
C GLU A 271 7.23 -14.08 -13.93
N GLU A 272 6.38 -13.76 -12.95
CA GLU A 272 5.82 -12.42 -12.79
C GLU A 272 6.86 -11.47 -12.18
N ARG A 273 7.23 -10.44 -12.94
CA ARG A 273 8.26 -9.46 -12.54
C ARG A 273 7.92 -8.77 -11.22
N VAL A 274 6.67 -8.43 -10.98
CA VAL A 274 6.24 -7.79 -9.73
C VAL A 274 6.42 -8.72 -8.53
N VAL A 275 6.13 -10.02 -8.69
CA VAL A 275 6.22 -11.01 -7.61
C VAL A 275 7.68 -11.27 -7.22
N LYS A 276 8.58 -11.45 -8.21
CA LYS A 276 10.01 -11.63 -7.91
C LYS A 276 10.62 -10.39 -7.22
N GLU A 277 10.22 -9.20 -7.65
CA GLU A 277 10.71 -7.92 -7.11
C GLU A 277 10.20 -7.71 -5.68
N SER A 278 8.93 -8.01 -5.40
CA SER A 278 8.40 -7.94 -4.02
C SER A 278 9.03 -8.96 -3.10
N CYS A 279 9.31 -10.18 -3.59
CA CYS A 279 10.07 -11.16 -2.80
C CYS A 279 11.49 -10.65 -2.50
N GLU A 280 12.14 -9.98 -3.44
CA GLU A 280 13.48 -9.39 -3.24
C GLU A 280 13.45 -8.26 -2.20
N VAL A 281 12.51 -7.33 -2.29
CA VAL A 281 12.35 -6.23 -1.33
C VAL A 281 11.95 -6.75 0.06
N ALA A 282 11.02 -7.71 0.12
CA ALA A 282 10.61 -8.37 1.36
C ALA A 282 11.79 -9.05 2.07
N LEU A 283 12.67 -9.71 1.31
CA LEU A 283 13.89 -10.33 1.85
C LEU A 283 14.89 -9.28 2.36
N ASP A 284 15.10 -8.16 1.66
CA ASP A 284 15.97 -7.07 2.14
C ASP A 284 15.45 -6.44 3.44
N MET A 285 14.12 -6.28 3.56
CA MET A 285 13.51 -5.81 4.81
C MET A 285 13.76 -6.79 5.96
N LEU A 286 13.61 -8.09 5.71
CA LEU A 286 13.88 -9.13 6.71
C LEU A 286 15.35 -9.21 7.11
N GLU A 287 16.27 -9.08 6.14
CA GLU A 287 17.69 -8.99 6.42
C GLU A 287 18.01 -7.76 7.26
N TYR A 288 17.37 -6.62 6.99
CA TYR A 288 17.49 -5.40 7.79
C TYR A 288 17.01 -5.61 9.23
N GLU A 289 15.80 -6.15 9.45
CA GLU A 289 15.24 -6.38 10.79
C GLU A 289 16.09 -7.36 11.63
N ASN A 290 16.83 -8.25 10.97
CA ASN A 290 17.77 -9.18 11.62
C ASN A 290 19.21 -8.63 11.70
N SER A 291 19.46 -7.38 11.29
CA SER A 291 20.79 -6.76 11.26
C SER A 291 21.01 -5.75 12.40
N GLU A 292 22.24 -5.24 12.51
CA GLU A 292 22.59 -4.14 13.42
C GLU A 292 22.35 -2.74 12.80
N GLN A 293 21.70 -2.67 11.63
CA GLN A 293 21.42 -1.40 10.96
C GLN A 293 20.43 -0.55 11.78
N PHE A 294 20.70 0.74 11.90
CA PHE A 294 19.90 1.63 12.75
C PHE A 294 18.53 2.01 12.16
N GLN A 295 18.44 2.19 10.85
CA GLN A 295 17.20 2.52 10.14
C GLN A 295 17.21 1.94 8.73
N TYR A 296 16.07 1.46 8.23
CA TYR A 296 15.97 0.90 6.88
C TYR A 296 16.18 1.99 5.81
N ALA A 297 15.47 3.11 5.99
CA ALA A 297 15.52 4.29 5.14
C ALA A 297 16.77 5.15 5.45
N ASP A 298 17.95 4.59 5.22
CA ASP A 298 19.26 5.14 5.58
C ASP A 298 19.95 5.96 4.47
N GLY A 299 19.21 6.42 3.46
CA GLY A 299 19.78 7.09 2.28
C GLY A 299 20.72 8.25 2.63
N LEU A 300 20.42 9.04 3.67
CA LEU A 300 21.29 10.12 4.13
C LEU A 300 22.61 9.64 4.77
N VAL A 301 22.57 8.51 5.46
CA VAL A 301 23.75 7.92 6.12
C VAL A 301 24.68 7.34 5.06
N ARG A 302 24.12 6.65 4.06
CA ARG A 302 24.90 6.05 2.97
C ARG A 302 25.59 7.07 2.06
N LEU A 303 25.14 8.33 2.05
CA LEU A 303 25.79 9.42 1.31
C LEU A 303 27.04 9.98 2.02
N GLN A 304 27.29 9.61 3.28
CA GLN A 304 28.40 10.13 4.08
C GLN A 304 29.62 9.19 4.14
N GLY A 305 29.47 7.94 3.66
CA GLY A 305 30.54 6.93 3.58
C GLY A 305 31.02 6.72 2.16
#